data_AF-A0A8T3NLA5-F1
#
_entry.id   AF-A0A8T3NLA5-F1
#
_cell.length_a   1.000
_cell.length_b   1.000
_cell.length_c   1.000
_cell.angle_alpha   90.00
_cell.angle_beta   90.00
_cell.angle_gamma   90.00
#
_symmetry.space_group_name_H-M   'P 1'
#
loop_
_entity.id
_entity.type
_entity.pdbx_description
1 polymer ?
#
loop_
_entity_poly.entity_id
_entity_poly.type
_entity_poly.pdbx_seq_one_letter_code
_entity_poly.pdbx_strand_id
1 'polypeptide(L)'
;MAKARSSDTPISSRSSETPIEATSSVEQGRTYVGVRTRVPVPSSSAEGTSPAEERPKKVAILVCHGMGQQVPFETVDLVARGLLDAEQFRREHGGGGPATGAPKIETEIVKLRLRDGTTERLPRAKLTVTAADHRPREVHMYEAYWAPLMEGKISALQVLEFLMRAAWNGLGIGVRGRTWWRFMFKERHKLPVDRWVVLQFALALIVFLPPMLLNVLIPFIAIAFLVRGFLRAADSAATGVAAGWPSEGLLGDLTIDLMLFVVCGGLVLLGALVIPGRLRRGVSYLNPPGTAEGWWRLCWALIVVGAIGSSILGWLVIPPQLWRHSSGPLWGGAAASGMWWPLPPPWAWPGFGWSALLAGLISALIWIVAFGLCFYVRRLSVQYIGDVAAYVDAYTLDKTWSIREAIKAECWKVAWAMYAAIDARGRPTYSRVVVVGHSLGSVVAYDTLNALINDDLTQERLGDPTLGVVERTEMLLTFGSPLDKTAFVFTTQKPSTAEVREALAAARQLLIVDYALRPHHWVNIWSPSDVISGDLNFYDPPAGWAEAVGKPPEVAEQQQLANRVRNYQDEDARSPLSGHNDYWVHHELVDTLYGAVIGEYPYRCPHSECADRAARGRHGRQGLVAPAGGP
;
A
#
# COMPACT_ATOMS: atom_id res chain seq x y z
N MET A 1 68.68 -0.75 26.75
CA MET A 1 68.81 -0.06 25.45
C MET A 1 67.90 1.18 25.51
N ALA A 2 68.45 2.31 25.95
CA ALA A 2 68.76 3.51 25.15
C ALA A 2 67.50 4.40 24.92
N LYS A 3 67.31 5.46 25.73
CA LYS A 3 67.71 6.89 25.49
C LYS A 3 66.74 7.60 24.51
N ALA A 4 66.36 8.88 24.58
CA ALA A 4 66.35 9.99 25.55
C ALA A 4 65.96 11.25 24.74
N ARG A 5 65.28 12.24 25.36
CA ARG A 5 65.31 13.71 25.06
C ARG A 5 64.73 14.17 23.69
N SER A 6 64.24 15.39 23.47
CA SER A 6 64.08 16.64 24.24
C SER A 6 63.16 17.62 23.48
N SER A 7 62.55 18.56 24.23
CA SER A 7 62.27 19.98 23.96
C SER A 7 61.95 20.50 22.54
N ASP A 8 60.90 21.32 22.45
CA ASP A 8 60.98 22.69 21.89
C ASP A 8 59.82 23.58 22.36
N THR A 9 60.13 24.87 22.57
CA THR A 9 59.25 26.02 22.85
C THR A 9 59.69 27.18 21.92
N PRO A 10 59.03 28.35 21.88
CA PRO A 10 57.79 28.70 21.19
C PRO A 10 57.99 29.83 20.15
N ILE A 11 57.09 30.01 19.15
CA ILE A 11 57.04 31.26 18.36
C ILE A 11 55.59 31.71 18.15
N SER A 12 55.35 32.97 18.48
CA SER A 12 54.10 33.72 18.33
C SER A 12 53.83 34.10 16.87
N SER A 13 52.56 34.12 16.45
CA SER A 13 52.09 35.21 15.58
C SER A 13 50.60 35.47 15.80
N ARG A 14 50.30 36.75 16.02
CA ARG A 14 48.97 37.35 16.12
C ARG A 14 48.31 37.42 14.74
N SER A 15 46.99 37.23 14.69
CA SER A 15 46.13 38.06 13.84
C SER A 15 44.65 38.01 14.27
N SER A 16 44.21 39.15 14.83
CA SER A 16 42.87 39.75 14.74
C SER A 16 41.64 38.89 15.02
N GLU A 17 41.23 38.88 16.29
CA GLU A 17 39.82 38.79 16.67
C GLU A 17 39.10 40.09 16.25
N THR A 18 37.96 39.96 15.56
CA THR A 18 36.88 40.94 15.60
C THR A 18 35.63 40.23 16.12
N PRO A 19 34.82 40.85 16.99
CA PRO A 19 33.83 40.15 17.79
C PRO A 19 32.56 39.92 16.97
N ILE A 20 32.08 38.67 16.91
CA ILE A 20 30.70 38.39 16.53
C ILE A 20 29.83 38.86 17.70
N GLU A 21 29.10 39.95 17.52
CA GLU A 21 28.04 40.40 18.43
C GLU A 21 26.99 39.29 18.57
N ALA A 22 27.05 38.57 19.68
CA ALA A 22 25.97 37.75 20.16
C ALA A 22 24.87 38.69 20.69
N THR A 23 23.86 38.96 19.88
CA THR A 23 22.59 39.50 20.37
C THR A 23 21.82 38.37 21.06
N SER A 24 22.03 38.25 22.37
CA SER A 24 21.24 37.40 23.25
C SER A 24 19.88 38.04 23.52
N SER A 25 18.83 37.52 22.91
CA SER A 25 17.50 37.55 23.51
C SER A 25 17.25 36.18 24.13
N VAL A 26 17.22 36.17 25.46
CA VAL A 26 16.92 35.02 26.29
C VAL A 26 15.41 34.79 26.22
N GLU A 27 15.00 33.78 25.48
CA GLU A 27 13.70 33.15 25.67
C GLU A 27 13.92 31.65 25.98
N GLN A 28 13.36 31.23 27.12
CA GLN A 28 13.52 29.88 27.65
C GLN A 28 12.80 28.85 26.76
N GLY A 29 13.54 27.86 26.27
CA GLY A 29 12.98 26.54 25.97
C GLY A 29 13.15 26.02 24.53
N ARG A 30 14.20 25.22 24.34
CA ARG A 30 14.49 24.31 23.21
C ARG A 30 14.96 24.95 21.90
N THR A 31 16.27 25.01 21.74
CA THR A 31 16.95 25.23 20.47
C THR A 31 16.76 24.00 19.58
N TYR A 32 15.86 24.08 18.60
CA TYR A 32 15.72 23.06 17.56
C TYR A 32 16.95 23.10 16.64
N VAL A 33 17.63 21.96 16.48
CA VAL A 33 18.72 21.80 15.51
C VAL A 33 18.09 21.72 14.11
N GLY A 34 17.87 22.86 13.48
CA GLY A 34 17.45 22.92 12.08
C GLY A 34 18.60 22.57 11.15
N VAL A 35 18.47 21.51 10.36
CA VAL A 35 19.37 21.25 9.22
C VAL A 35 19.05 22.31 8.17
N ARG A 36 19.90 23.34 8.05
CA ARG A 36 19.78 24.36 7.00
C ARG A 36 20.24 23.78 5.65
N THR A 37 19.31 23.24 4.86
CA THR A 37 19.51 23.13 3.42
C THR A 37 19.16 24.48 2.78
N ARG A 38 20.17 25.26 2.39
CA ARG A 38 19.95 26.33 1.40
C ARG A 38 19.67 25.63 0.07
N VAL A 39 18.41 25.64 -0.34
CA VAL A 39 17.99 25.32 -1.72
C VAL A 39 17.98 26.67 -2.46
N PRO A 40 18.78 26.86 -3.51
CA PRO A 40 18.64 28.02 -4.37
C PRO A 40 17.26 27.97 -5.04
N VAL A 41 16.51 29.07 -4.97
CA VAL A 41 15.31 29.26 -5.80
C VAL A 41 15.79 29.42 -7.24
N PRO A 42 15.26 28.68 -8.23
CA PRO A 42 15.64 28.87 -9.63
C PRO A 42 15.25 30.29 -10.07
N SER A 43 16.22 31.06 -10.54
CA SER A 43 15.96 32.38 -11.14
C SER A 43 15.22 32.20 -12.46
N SER A 44 13.97 32.66 -12.53
CA SER A 44 13.25 32.77 -13.79
C SER A 44 13.79 33.95 -14.61
N SER A 45 14.75 33.70 -15.49
CA SER A 45 15.11 34.67 -16.53
C SER A 45 15.96 34.02 -17.62
N ALA A 46 15.29 33.57 -18.69
CA ALA A 46 15.84 33.54 -20.04
C ALA A 46 14.68 33.43 -21.05
N GLU A 47 14.04 34.56 -21.33
CA GLU A 47 13.29 34.75 -22.56
C GLU A 47 14.25 34.91 -23.74
N GLY A 48 13.88 34.31 -24.88
CA GLY A 48 14.37 34.70 -26.20
C GLY A 48 15.18 33.65 -26.95
N THR A 49 14.52 32.68 -27.59
CA THR A 49 14.97 32.15 -28.90
C THR A 49 13.80 31.70 -29.78
N SER A 50 13.92 32.06 -31.06
CA SER A 50 13.05 31.87 -32.24
C SER A 50 12.53 30.42 -32.45
N PRO A 51 11.42 30.18 -33.21
CA PRO A 51 10.69 28.91 -33.22
C PRO A 51 11.43 27.84 -34.05
N ALA A 52 12.35 27.14 -33.41
CA ALA A 52 13.00 25.96 -33.96
C ALA A 52 12.08 24.74 -33.82
N GLU A 53 11.54 24.25 -34.94
CA GLU A 53 10.90 22.93 -35.14
C GLU A 53 10.63 22.13 -33.84
N GLU A 54 9.53 22.46 -33.17
CA GLU A 54 9.06 21.73 -31.98
C GLU A 54 8.63 20.32 -32.40
N ARG A 55 9.52 19.33 -32.23
CA ARG A 55 9.12 17.92 -32.27
C ARG A 55 8.07 17.64 -31.20
N PRO A 56 7.14 16.69 -31.45
CA PRO A 56 6.10 16.34 -30.49
C PRO A 56 6.73 15.93 -29.14
N LYS A 57 6.30 16.62 -28.07
CA LYS A 57 6.77 16.46 -26.69
C LYS A 57 6.48 15.03 -26.20
N LYS A 58 7.49 14.17 -26.13
CA LYS A 58 7.31 12.79 -25.62
C LYS A 58 7.02 12.80 -24.11
N VAL A 59 6.07 11.95 -23.70
CA VAL A 59 5.67 11.75 -22.31
C VAL A 59 6.07 10.34 -21.89
N ALA A 60 6.63 10.23 -20.69
CA ALA A 60 6.91 8.94 -20.06
C ALA A 60 5.95 8.69 -18.89
N ILE A 61 5.47 7.46 -18.74
CA ILE A 61 4.70 7.02 -17.58
C ILE A 61 5.48 5.90 -16.90
N LEU A 62 5.82 6.07 -15.63
CA LEU A 62 6.41 5.02 -14.79
C LEU A 62 5.30 4.42 -13.93
N VAL A 63 5.06 3.12 -14.07
CA VAL A 63 4.11 2.38 -13.23
C VAL A 63 4.91 1.57 -12.21
N CYS A 64 4.82 1.97 -10.95
CA CYS A 64 5.44 1.27 -9.82
C CYS A 64 4.42 0.30 -9.23
N HIS A 65 4.64 -1.00 -9.42
CA HIS A 65 3.83 -2.06 -8.82
C HIS A 65 4.66 -3.33 -8.57
N GLY A 66 4.17 -4.25 -7.74
CA GLY A 66 4.91 -5.49 -7.48
C GLY A 66 4.59 -6.11 -6.13
N MET A 67 3.34 -6.07 -5.68
CA MET A 67 2.93 -6.76 -4.45
C MET A 67 2.32 -8.12 -4.79
N GLY A 68 2.64 -9.14 -3.98
CA GLY A 68 2.02 -10.46 -4.04
C GLY A 68 2.37 -11.24 -5.30
N GLN A 69 1.35 -11.83 -5.94
CA GLN A 69 1.49 -12.71 -7.10
C GLN A 69 1.09 -12.00 -8.40
N GLN A 70 1.29 -10.68 -8.45
CA GLN A 70 1.02 -9.90 -9.66
C GLN A 70 1.95 -10.33 -10.79
N VAL A 71 1.41 -10.40 -12.00
CA VAL A 71 2.16 -10.80 -13.20
C VAL A 71 2.84 -9.55 -13.79
N PRO A 72 4.10 -9.65 -14.26
CA PRO A 72 4.74 -8.56 -15.00
C PRO A 72 3.88 -8.07 -16.18
N PHE A 73 3.87 -6.77 -16.41
CA PHE A 73 3.21 -6.04 -17.50
C PHE A 73 1.67 -6.01 -17.45
N GLU A 74 1.03 -6.73 -16.54
CA GLU A 74 -0.44 -6.69 -16.39
C GLU A 74 -0.91 -5.27 -16.03
N THR A 75 -0.18 -4.61 -15.13
CA THR A 75 -0.51 -3.25 -14.67
C THR A 75 -0.31 -2.22 -15.77
N VAL A 76 0.79 -2.33 -16.53
CA VAL A 76 1.03 -1.46 -17.69
C VAL A 76 -0.02 -1.68 -18.79
N ASP A 77 -0.48 -2.92 -19.03
CA ASP A 77 -1.58 -3.19 -19.96
C ASP A 77 -2.88 -2.50 -19.54
N LEU A 78 -3.23 -2.55 -18.24
CA LEU A 78 -4.41 -1.85 -17.72
C LEU A 78 -4.33 -0.33 -17.95
N VAL A 79 -3.18 0.27 -17.66
CA VAL A 79 -2.93 1.71 -17.91
C VAL A 79 -3.01 2.05 -19.40
N ALA A 80 -2.35 1.26 -20.24
CA ALA A 80 -2.30 1.48 -21.69
C ALA A 80 -3.69 1.41 -22.32
N ARG A 81 -4.49 0.41 -21.92
CA ARG A 81 -5.89 0.27 -22.39
C ARG A 81 -6.78 1.40 -21.87
N GLY A 82 -6.64 1.80 -20.61
CA GLY A 82 -7.40 2.93 -20.06
C GLY A 82 -7.16 4.22 -20.86
N LEU A 83 -5.90 4.52 -21.17
CA LEU A 83 -5.52 5.68 -21.99
C LEU A 83 -6.00 5.55 -23.45
N LEU A 84 -5.93 4.35 -24.02
CA LEU A 84 -6.44 4.08 -25.36
C LEU A 84 -7.95 4.34 -25.43
N ASP A 85 -8.71 3.83 -24.47
CA ASP A 85 -10.15 4.02 -24.38
C ASP A 85 -10.48 5.51 -24.16
N ALA A 86 -9.64 6.26 -23.42
CA ALA A 86 -9.76 7.71 -23.26
C ALA A 86 -9.64 8.47 -24.57
N GLU A 87 -8.59 8.14 -25.32
CA GLU A 87 -8.27 8.76 -26.59
C GLU A 87 -9.35 8.46 -27.64
N GLN A 88 -9.80 7.21 -27.73
CA GLN A 88 -10.89 6.82 -28.63
C GLN A 88 -12.17 7.58 -28.27
N PHE A 89 -12.50 7.63 -26.99
CA PHE A 89 -13.68 8.34 -26.52
C PHE A 89 -13.66 9.83 -26.89
N ARG A 90 -12.53 10.52 -26.62
CA ARG A 90 -12.35 11.94 -26.95
C ARG A 90 -12.46 12.20 -28.45
N ARG A 91 -11.92 11.30 -29.30
CA ARG A 91 -12.01 11.44 -30.76
C ARG A 91 -13.44 11.31 -31.27
N GLU A 92 -14.23 10.41 -30.69
CA GLU A 92 -15.61 10.19 -31.12
C GLU A 92 -16.57 11.31 -30.71
N HIS A 93 -16.37 11.90 -29.52
CA HIS A 93 -17.30 12.88 -28.94
C HIS A 93 -16.78 14.33 -28.98
N GLY A 94 -15.47 14.53 -29.16
CA GLY A 94 -14.81 15.85 -29.13
C GLY A 94 -14.87 16.67 -30.42
N GLY A 95 -15.80 16.37 -31.34
CA GLY A 95 -16.04 17.18 -32.55
C GLY A 95 -14.97 17.10 -33.66
N GLY A 96 -13.88 16.35 -33.45
CA GLY A 96 -12.94 15.99 -34.50
C GLY A 96 -13.47 14.80 -35.28
N GLY A 97 -13.86 14.99 -36.55
CA GLY A 97 -14.35 13.90 -37.41
C GLY A 97 -13.44 12.66 -37.43
N PRO A 98 -13.92 11.51 -37.94
CA PRO A 98 -13.25 10.22 -37.81
C PRO A 98 -11.78 10.31 -38.23
N ALA A 99 -10.88 10.28 -37.24
CA ALA A 99 -9.45 10.29 -37.49
C ALA A 99 -9.10 9.03 -38.30
N THR A 100 -8.33 9.20 -39.37
CA THR A 100 -7.79 8.08 -40.15
C THR A 100 -6.90 7.21 -39.27
N GLY A 101 -7.42 6.04 -38.88
CA GLY A 101 -6.73 5.02 -38.09
C GLY A 101 -7.10 5.04 -36.60
N ALA A 102 -7.63 3.92 -36.12
CA ALA A 102 -7.84 3.71 -34.69
C ALA A 102 -6.49 3.82 -33.96
N PRO A 103 -6.40 4.54 -32.83
CA PRO A 103 -5.20 4.54 -32.01
C PRO A 103 -4.89 3.09 -31.61
N LYS A 104 -3.60 2.73 -31.58
CA LYS A 104 -3.12 1.38 -31.27
C LYS A 104 -2.03 1.46 -30.22
N ILE A 105 -1.96 0.42 -29.40
CA ILE A 105 -0.85 0.20 -28.47
C ILE A 105 0.21 -0.62 -29.21
N GLU A 106 1.43 -0.12 -29.23
CA GLU A 106 2.61 -0.81 -29.75
C GLU A 106 3.48 -1.24 -28.57
N THR A 107 4.12 -2.40 -28.66
CA THR A 107 5.02 -2.91 -27.61
C THR A 107 6.40 -3.15 -28.19
N GLU A 108 7.45 -2.67 -27.53
CA GLU A 108 8.82 -2.84 -27.99
C GLU A 108 9.82 -2.93 -26.84
N ILE A 109 10.96 -3.58 -27.08
CA ILE A 109 12.12 -3.53 -26.20
C ILE A 109 13.05 -2.46 -26.76
N VAL A 110 13.15 -1.33 -26.07
CA VAL A 110 13.97 -0.19 -26.51
C VAL A 110 15.33 -0.22 -25.81
N LYS A 111 16.38 0.10 -26.55
CA LYS A 111 17.71 0.42 -26.00
C LYS A 111 17.80 1.94 -25.82
N LEU A 112 17.63 2.41 -24.59
CA LEU A 112 17.75 3.83 -24.25
C LEU A 112 19.23 4.20 -24.20
N ARG A 113 19.60 5.26 -24.91
CA ARG A 113 20.91 5.90 -24.74
C ARG A 113 20.81 6.86 -23.56
N LEU A 114 21.70 6.69 -22.59
CA LEU A 114 21.68 7.43 -21.34
C LEU A 114 22.74 8.53 -21.36
N ARG A 115 22.55 9.52 -20.49
CA ARG A 115 23.41 10.71 -20.43
C ARG A 115 24.86 10.40 -20.05
N ASP A 116 25.08 9.38 -19.24
CA ASP A 116 26.41 8.89 -18.84
C ASP A 116 27.13 8.09 -19.95
N GLY A 117 26.50 7.97 -21.13
CA GLY A 117 27.03 7.22 -22.27
C GLY A 117 26.70 5.72 -22.22
N THR A 118 26.11 5.24 -21.14
CA THR A 118 25.65 3.85 -21.04
C THR A 118 24.34 3.65 -21.81
N THR A 119 23.90 2.40 -21.90
CA THR A 119 22.63 2.08 -22.55
C THR A 119 21.86 1.07 -21.72
N GLU A 120 20.58 1.34 -21.50
CA GLU A 120 19.69 0.45 -20.75
C GLU A 120 18.61 -0.14 -21.67
N ARG A 121 18.31 -1.43 -21.53
CA ARG A 121 17.27 -2.10 -22.30
C ARG A 121 16.01 -2.22 -21.46
N LEU A 122 14.94 -1.55 -21.87
CA LEU A 122 13.67 -1.58 -21.17
C LEU A 122 12.53 -1.99 -22.10
N PRO A 123 11.64 -2.90 -21.69
CA PRO A 123 10.36 -3.08 -22.35
C PRO A 123 9.49 -1.85 -22.13
N ARG A 124 8.73 -1.45 -23.16
CA ARG A 124 7.75 -0.36 -23.05
C ARG A 124 6.50 -0.64 -23.88
N ALA A 125 5.38 -0.09 -23.43
CA ALA A 125 4.20 0.10 -24.25
C ALA A 125 4.17 1.55 -24.77
N LYS A 126 3.76 1.73 -26.02
CA LYS A 126 3.71 3.01 -26.72
C LYS A 126 2.30 3.27 -27.21
N LEU A 127 1.82 4.50 -27.00
CA LEU A 127 0.55 4.99 -27.50
C LEU A 127 0.76 6.41 -28.05
N THR A 128 0.06 6.76 -29.14
CA THR A 128 0.03 8.14 -29.63
C THR A 128 -1.35 8.74 -29.33
N VAL A 129 -1.36 9.83 -28.57
CA VAL A 129 -2.58 10.57 -28.18
C VAL A 129 -2.60 11.94 -28.83
N THR A 130 -3.77 12.54 -28.96
CA THR A 130 -3.90 13.93 -29.39
C THR A 130 -3.87 14.82 -28.16
N ALA A 131 -2.83 15.64 -28.04
CA ALA A 131 -2.68 16.57 -26.94
C ALA A 131 -3.68 17.74 -27.04
N ALA A 132 -3.74 18.55 -25.98
CA ALA A 132 -4.62 19.72 -25.87
C ALA A 132 -4.45 20.74 -26.99
N ASP A 133 -3.21 20.87 -27.48
CA ASP A 133 -2.81 21.74 -28.58
C ASP A 133 -3.11 21.13 -29.96
N HIS A 134 -3.91 20.05 -30.01
CA HIS A 134 -4.25 19.26 -31.19
C HIS A 134 -3.05 18.61 -31.90
N ARG A 135 -1.87 18.57 -31.26
CA ARG A 135 -0.69 17.92 -31.82
C ARG A 135 -0.60 16.45 -31.36
N PRO A 136 -0.10 15.54 -32.21
CA PRO A 136 0.14 14.16 -31.80
C PRO A 136 1.24 14.11 -30.74
N ARG A 137 1.06 13.27 -29.72
CA ARG A 137 1.97 13.12 -28.60
C ARG A 137 2.25 11.64 -28.34
N GLU A 138 3.52 11.26 -28.40
CA GLU A 138 3.95 9.89 -28.07
C GLU A 138 4.04 9.71 -26.55
N VAL A 139 3.37 8.68 -26.05
CA VAL A 139 3.31 8.29 -24.64
C VAL A 139 3.99 6.93 -24.50
N HIS A 140 5.05 6.87 -23.70
CA HIS A 140 5.80 5.65 -23.42
C HIS A 140 5.59 5.22 -21.98
N MET A 141 5.10 4.00 -21.78
CA MET A 141 4.79 3.42 -20.48
C MET A 141 5.83 2.37 -20.11
N TYR A 142 6.37 2.49 -18.91
CA TYR A 142 7.39 1.63 -18.32
C TYR A 142 6.90 1.05 -17.01
N GLU A 143 7.41 -0.12 -16.66
CA GLU A 143 7.08 -0.82 -15.42
C GLU A 143 8.32 -0.92 -14.53
N ALA A 144 8.16 -0.54 -13.27
CA ALA A 144 9.08 -0.95 -12.20
C ALA A 144 8.40 -2.08 -11.43
N TYR A 145 8.95 -3.30 -11.56
CA TYR A 145 8.38 -4.54 -11.03
C TYR A 145 9.34 -5.25 -10.07
N TRP A 146 8.87 -5.60 -8.88
CA TRP A 146 9.71 -6.19 -7.82
C TRP A 146 9.08 -7.36 -7.04
N ALA A 147 7.90 -7.84 -7.42
CA ALA A 147 7.20 -8.91 -6.69
C ALA A 147 8.05 -10.16 -6.38
N PRO A 148 8.93 -10.65 -7.29
CA PRO A 148 9.77 -11.82 -7.02
C PRO A 148 10.78 -11.61 -5.89
N LEU A 149 11.11 -10.35 -5.57
CA LEU A 149 12.02 -10.03 -4.47
C LEU A 149 11.37 -10.24 -3.09
N MET A 150 10.03 -10.18 -3.01
CA MET A 150 9.29 -10.30 -1.75
C MET A 150 8.68 -11.68 -1.52
N GLU A 151 8.31 -12.40 -2.59
CA GLU A 151 7.59 -13.67 -2.46
C GLU A 151 8.35 -14.68 -1.57
N GLY A 152 7.65 -15.18 -0.55
CA GLY A 152 8.18 -16.18 0.39
C GLY A 152 9.26 -15.66 1.36
N LYS A 153 9.56 -14.35 1.40
CA LYS A 153 10.60 -13.80 2.28
C LYS A 153 10.12 -13.54 3.71
N ILE A 154 8.83 -13.31 3.92
CA ILE A 154 8.24 -13.06 5.24
C ILE A 154 7.39 -14.25 5.69
N SER A 155 7.54 -14.63 6.96
CA SER A 155 6.77 -15.69 7.60
C SER A 155 5.49 -15.17 8.27
N ALA A 156 4.51 -16.05 8.48
CA ALA A 156 3.27 -15.69 9.17
C ALA A 156 3.50 -15.17 10.61
N LEU A 157 4.54 -15.67 11.29
CA LEU A 157 4.91 -15.19 12.63
C LEU A 157 5.45 -13.76 12.59
N GLN A 158 6.25 -13.41 11.58
CA GLN A 158 6.73 -12.04 11.39
C GLN A 158 5.58 -11.09 11.05
N VAL A 159 4.58 -11.54 10.29
CA VAL A 159 3.35 -10.76 10.06
C VAL A 159 2.58 -10.52 11.36
N LEU A 160 2.41 -11.57 12.18
CA LEU A 160 1.73 -11.45 13.47
C LEU A 160 2.46 -10.49 14.41
N GLU A 161 3.78 -10.61 14.51
CA GLU A 161 4.62 -9.71 15.29
C GLU A 161 4.50 -8.26 14.80
N PHE A 162 4.56 -8.06 13.49
CA PHE A 162 4.38 -6.75 12.86
C PHE A 162 3.02 -6.13 13.24
N LEU A 163 1.93 -6.87 13.09
CA LEU A 163 0.58 -6.41 13.43
C LEU A 163 0.44 -6.08 14.92
N MET A 164 0.97 -6.93 15.80
CA MET A 164 0.93 -6.71 17.26
C MET A 164 1.76 -5.50 17.70
N ARG A 165 2.89 -5.23 17.04
CA ARG A 165 3.69 -4.03 17.31
C ARG A 165 2.97 -2.77 16.81
N ALA A 166 2.44 -2.80 15.59
CA ALA A 166 1.65 -1.71 15.03
C ALA A 166 0.42 -1.40 15.91
N ALA A 167 -0.24 -2.44 16.43
CA ALA A 167 -1.31 -2.35 17.42
C ALA A 167 -0.92 -1.60 18.67
N TRP A 168 0.13 -2.07 19.31
CA TRP A 168 0.58 -1.51 20.58
C TRP A 168 0.99 -0.04 20.42
N ASN A 169 1.67 0.28 19.33
CA ASN A 169 2.06 1.66 19.01
C ASN A 169 0.84 2.55 18.72
N GLY A 170 -0.10 2.09 17.89
CA GLY A 170 -1.32 2.82 17.55
C GLY A 170 -2.22 3.09 18.76
N LEU A 171 -2.45 2.07 19.60
CA LEU A 171 -3.20 2.21 20.86
C LEU A 171 -2.50 3.17 21.83
N GLY A 172 -1.18 3.08 21.94
CA GLY A 172 -0.38 3.99 22.77
C GLY A 172 -0.54 5.45 22.37
N ILE A 173 -0.63 5.75 21.08
CA ILE A 173 -0.86 7.12 20.56
C ILE A 173 -2.29 7.59 20.88
N GLY A 174 -3.28 6.69 20.75
CA GLY A 174 -4.68 6.98 21.11
C GLY A 174 -4.85 7.40 22.57
N VAL A 175 -4.13 6.75 23.49
CA VAL A 175 -4.15 7.06 24.93
C VAL A 175 -3.36 8.33 25.27
N ARG A 176 -2.26 8.62 24.58
CA ARG A 176 -1.36 9.76 24.84
C ARG A 176 -1.80 11.11 24.25
N GLY A 177 -3.10 11.27 23.98
CA GLY A 177 -3.66 12.55 23.55
C GLY A 177 -3.88 12.70 22.04
N ARG A 178 -3.88 11.60 21.27
CA ARG A 178 -4.35 11.56 19.86
C ARG A 178 -3.64 12.53 18.92
N THR A 179 -2.38 12.80 19.19
CA THR A 179 -1.54 13.60 18.31
C THR A 179 -0.18 12.97 18.20
N TRP A 180 0.43 13.09 17.04
CA TRP A 180 1.80 12.66 16.83
C TRP A 180 2.64 13.77 16.22
N TRP A 181 3.95 13.64 16.34
CA TRP A 181 4.89 14.64 15.85
C TRP A 181 5.57 14.15 14.58
N ARG A 182 5.58 14.99 13.54
CA ARG A 182 6.32 14.75 12.30
C ARG A 182 7.17 15.97 11.98
N PHE A 183 8.42 15.74 11.55
CA PHE A 183 9.26 16.79 11.01
C PHE A 183 9.00 16.91 9.51
N MET A 184 8.60 18.10 9.06
CA MET A 184 8.34 18.42 7.66
C MET A 184 8.42 19.94 7.48
N PHE A 185 8.72 20.41 6.27
CA PHE A 185 8.85 21.84 5.96
C PHE A 185 9.76 22.60 6.94
N LYS A 186 10.87 21.94 7.30
CA LYS A 186 11.93 22.45 8.20
C LYS A 186 11.48 22.67 9.66
N GLU A 187 10.26 22.26 10.01
CA GLU A 187 9.68 22.45 11.34
C GLU A 187 9.02 21.17 11.86
N ARG A 188 8.75 21.15 13.17
CA ARG A 188 8.10 20.02 13.84
C ARG A 188 6.61 20.30 13.98
N HIS A 189 5.79 19.53 13.29
CA HIS A 189 4.34 19.70 13.31
C HIS A 189 3.66 18.66 14.20
N LYS A 190 2.63 19.11 14.92
CA LYS A 190 1.75 18.26 15.71
C LYS A 190 0.54 17.89 14.85
N LEU A 191 0.44 16.62 14.46
CA LEU A 191 -0.61 16.12 13.59
C LEU A 191 -1.71 15.45 14.42
N PRO A 192 -2.99 15.85 14.25
CA PRO A 192 -4.10 15.18 14.90
C PRO A 192 -4.30 13.78 14.32
N VAL A 193 -4.68 12.85 15.18
CA VAL A 193 -5.08 11.49 14.82
C VAL A 193 -6.57 11.39 15.16
N ASP A 194 -7.38 11.04 14.17
CA ASP A 194 -8.81 10.83 14.41
C ASP A 194 -9.01 9.66 15.39
N ARG A 195 -9.96 9.81 16.33
CA ARG A 195 -10.41 8.74 17.22
C ARG A 195 -10.87 7.50 16.43
N TRP A 196 -11.42 7.72 15.24
CA TRP A 196 -11.85 6.65 14.36
C TRP A 196 -10.69 5.79 13.87
N VAL A 197 -9.51 6.37 13.62
CA VAL A 197 -8.32 5.61 13.18
C VAL A 197 -7.86 4.65 14.28
N VAL A 198 -7.84 5.10 15.53
CA VAL A 198 -7.47 4.24 16.68
C VAL A 198 -8.49 3.10 16.85
N LEU A 199 -9.79 3.41 16.74
CA LEU A 199 -10.85 2.41 16.84
C LEU A 199 -10.81 1.41 15.69
N GLN A 200 -10.59 1.87 14.46
CA GLN A 200 -10.44 1.02 13.28
C GLN A 200 -9.26 0.07 13.44
N PHE A 201 -8.13 0.56 13.98
CA PHE A 201 -6.96 -0.28 14.25
C PHE A 201 -7.26 -1.35 15.32
N ALA A 202 -7.90 -0.95 16.42
CA ALA A 202 -8.31 -1.89 17.48
C ALA A 202 -9.29 -2.95 16.95
N LEU A 203 -10.30 -2.53 16.18
CA LEU A 203 -11.27 -3.42 15.56
C LEU A 203 -10.61 -4.36 14.56
N ALA A 204 -9.68 -3.87 13.74
CA ALA A 204 -8.93 -4.70 12.80
C ALA A 204 -8.20 -5.83 13.55
N LEU A 205 -7.58 -5.58 14.70
CA LEU A 205 -6.93 -6.64 15.49
C LEU A 205 -7.92 -7.65 16.03
N ILE A 206 -9.05 -7.20 16.58
CA ILE A 206 -10.10 -8.07 17.10
C ILE A 206 -10.63 -9.01 16.01
N VAL A 207 -10.69 -8.54 14.76
CA VAL A 207 -11.19 -9.29 13.61
C VAL A 207 -10.13 -10.18 12.97
N PHE A 208 -8.91 -9.68 12.76
CA PHE A 208 -7.86 -10.39 12.00
C PHE A 208 -7.06 -11.38 12.84
N LEU A 209 -6.86 -11.11 14.14
CA LEU A 209 -5.99 -11.94 14.97
C LEU A 209 -6.56 -13.35 15.24
N PRO A 210 -7.87 -13.53 15.51
CA PRO A 210 -8.39 -14.86 15.81
C PRO A 210 -8.25 -15.85 14.66
N PRO A 211 -8.63 -15.54 13.40
CA PRO A 211 -8.35 -16.43 12.27
C PRO A 211 -6.87 -16.79 12.17
N MET A 212 -5.95 -15.85 12.41
CA MET A 212 -4.51 -16.12 12.39
C MET A 212 -4.06 -17.07 13.50
N LEU A 213 -4.61 -16.94 14.72
CA LEU A 213 -4.31 -17.85 15.82
C LEU A 213 -4.89 -19.25 15.58
N LEU A 214 -6.11 -19.32 15.02
CA LEU A 214 -6.76 -20.58 14.66
C LEU A 214 -5.97 -21.36 13.61
N ASN A 215 -5.26 -20.67 12.71
CA ASN A 215 -4.37 -21.30 11.74
C ASN A 215 -3.21 -22.09 12.37
N VAL A 216 -2.83 -21.78 13.62
CA VAL A 216 -1.79 -22.52 14.36
C VAL A 216 -2.42 -23.58 15.24
N LEU A 217 -3.54 -23.24 15.90
CA LEU A 217 -4.22 -24.11 16.84
C LEU A 217 -4.85 -25.35 16.18
N ILE A 218 -5.54 -25.18 15.06
CA ILE A 218 -6.30 -26.26 14.40
C ILE A 218 -5.36 -27.38 13.92
N PRO A 219 -4.26 -27.11 13.19
CA PRO A 219 -3.33 -28.16 12.78
C PRO A 219 -2.67 -28.84 13.98
N PHE A 220 -2.34 -28.08 15.03
CA PHE A 220 -1.74 -28.63 16.24
C PHE A 220 -2.65 -29.66 16.93
N ILE A 221 -3.92 -29.31 17.13
CA ILE A 221 -4.92 -30.21 17.75
C ILE A 221 -5.19 -31.42 16.85
N ALA A 222 -5.31 -31.23 15.54
CA ALA A 222 -5.51 -32.32 14.59
C ALA A 222 -4.35 -33.33 14.63
N ILE A 223 -3.10 -32.84 14.62
CA ILE A 223 -1.91 -33.69 14.73
C ILE A 223 -1.87 -34.41 16.07
N ALA A 224 -2.11 -33.71 17.18
CA ALA A 224 -2.13 -34.31 18.51
C ALA A 224 -3.18 -35.44 18.61
N PHE A 225 -4.33 -35.27 17.97
CA PHE A 225 -5.35 -36.31 17.89
C PHE A 225 -4.92 -37.51 17.04
N LEU A 226 -4.35 -37.28 15.85
CA LEU A 226 -3.84 -38.36 15.00
C LEU A 226 -2.74 -39.18 15.69
N VAL A 227 -1.80 -38.50 16.35
CA VAL A 227 -0.75 -39.13 17.16
C VAL A 227 -1.38 -39.94 18.29
N ARG A 228 -2.38 -39.41 18.99
CA ARG A 228 -3.12 -40.16 20.02
C ARG A 228 -3.81 -41.40 19.47
N GLY A 229 -4.45 -41.29 18.30
CA GLY A 229 -5.10 -42.43 17.63
C GLY A 229 -4.10 -43.52 17.28
N PHE A 230 -2.93 -43.14 16.75
CA PHE A 230 -1.83 -44.05 16.46
C PHE A 230 -1.27 -44.71 17.73
N LEU A 231 -1.00 -43.92 18.78
CA LEU A 231 -0.51 -44.44 20.05
C LEU A 231 -1.53 -45.38 20.71
N ARG A 232 -2.83 -45.04 20.70
CA ARG A 232 -3.90 -45.95 21.16
C ARG A 232 -3.95 -47.26 20.36
N ALA A 233 -3.79 -47.21 19.04
CA ALA A 233 -3.73 -48.39 18.20
C ALA A 233 -2.49 -49.25 18.53
N ALA A 234 -1.34 -48.61 18.80
CA ALA A 234 -0.11 -49.29 19.23
C ALA A 234 -0.21 -49.87 20.66
N ASP A 235 -0.78 -49.13 21.61
CA ASP A 235 -0.96 -49.50 23.03
C ASP A 235 -2.11 -50.49 23.23
N SER A 236 -3.06 -50.58 22.30
CA SER A 236 -4.04 -51.68 22.30
C SER A 236 -3.39 -53.06 22.13
N ALA A 237 -2.09 -53.11 21.78
CA ALA A 237 -1.24 -54.30 21.86
C ALA A 237 -0.44 -54.42 23.18
N ALA A 238 -0.37 -53.38 24.03
CA ALA A 238 0.37 -53.39 25.30
C ALA A 238 -0.20 -52.36 26.32
N THR A 239 -1.12 -52.81 27.17
CA THR A 239 -1.67 -52.16 28.39
C THR A 239 -2.31 -50.77 28.27
N GLY A 240 -3.51 -50.65 28.85
CA GLY A 240 -4.39 -49.47 28.80
C GLY A 240 -3.73 -48.15 29.23
N VAL A 241 -3.46 -47.30 28.24
CA VAL A 241 -2.96 -45.94 28.45
C VAL A 241 -4.09 -44.97 28.76
N ALA A 242 -3.83 -44.12 29.75
CA ALA A 242 -4.74 -43.15 30.35
C ALA A 242 -5.33 -42.13 29.35
N ALA A 243 -6.41 -41.47 29.79
CA ALA A 243 -7.11 -40.39 29.09
C ALA A 243 -6.16 -39.19 28.80
N GLY A 244 -5.45 -39.24 27.67
CA GLY A 244 -4.62 -38.14 27.18
C GLY A 244 -5.40 -37.01 26.50
N TRP A 245 -4.80 -35.82 26.47
CA TRP A 245 -5.27 -34.67 25.68
C TRP A 245 -4.87 -34.84 24.20
N PRO A 246 -5.68 -34.41 23.22
CA PRO A 246 -7.02 -33.78 23.33
C PRO A 246 -8.14 -34.80 23.58
N SER A 247 -9.13 -34.45 24.41
CA SER A 247 -10.28 -35.32 24.77
C SER A 247 -11.26 -35.50 23.59
N GLU A 248 -12.08 -36.56 23.63
CA GLU A 248 -13.15 -36.76 22.62
C GLU A 248 -14.24 -35.67 22.71
N GLY A 249 -14.52 -35.18 23.93
CA GLY A 249 -15.39 -34.02 24.13
C GLY A 249 -14.85 -32.74 23.51
N LEU A 250 -13.53 -32.49 23.61
CA LEU A 250 -12.88 -31.32 23.00
C LEU A 250 -13.00 -31.35 21.47
N LEU A 251 -12.91 -32.53 20.86
CA LEU A 251 -13.09 -32.68 19.42
C LEU A 251 -14.53 -32.44 19.00
N GLY A 252 -15.50 -32.93 19.77
CA GLY A 252 -16.92 -32.64 19.55
C GLY A 252 -17.18 -31.14 19.58
N ASP A 253 -16.71 -30.47 20.64
CA ASP A 253 -16.84 -29.02 20.82
C ASP A 253 -16.18 -28.25 19.68
N LEU A 254 -14.92 -28.57 19.38
CA LEU A 254 -14.16 -27.89 18.33
C LEU A 254 -14.73 -28.17 16.93
N THR A 255 -15.32 -29.33 16.67
CA THR A 255 -15.95 -29.58 15.35
C THR A 255 -17.16 -28.67 15.14
N ILE A 256 -17.94 -28.39 16.19
CA ILE A 256 -19.05 -27.42 16.14
C ILE A 256 -18.49 -26.01 15.94
N ASP A 257 -17.45 -25.63 16.68
CA ASP A 257 -16.78 -24.33 16.52
C ASP A 257 -16.26 -24.12 15.10
N LEU A 258 -15.63 -25.16 14.51
CA LEU A 258 -15.10 -25.12 13.15
C LEU A 258 -16.21 -25.05 12.10
N MET A 259 -17.34 -25.74 12.32
CA MET A 259 -18.50 -25.59 11.46
C MET A 259 -19.01 -24.14 11.46
N LEU A 260 -19.15 -23.53 12.65
CA LEU A 260 -19.56 -22.13 12.77
C LEU A 260 -18.52 -21.18 12.15
N PHE A 261 -17.23 -21.47 12.31
CA PHE A 261 -16.14 -20.70 11.69
C PHE A 261 -16.20 -20.79 10.16
N VAL A 262 -16.45 -21.98 9.60
CA VAL A 262 -16.63 -22.18 8.14
C VAL A 262 -17.84 -21.40 7.63
N VAL A 263 -18.96 -21.40 8.37
CA VAL A 263 -20.14 -20.58 8.02
C VAL A 263 -19.78 -19.09 8.03
N CYS A 264 -19.12 -18.61 9.09
CA CYS A 264 -18.70 -17.22 9.20
C CYS A 264 -17.75 -16.81 8.08
N GLY A 265 -16.74 -17.64 7.76
CA GLY A 265 -15.84 -17.45 6.63
C GLY A 265 -16.57 -17.47 5.29
N GLY A 266 -17.56 -18.34 5.14
CA GLY A 266 -18.44 -18.39 3.98
C GLY A 266 -19.23 -17.10 3.77
N LEU A 267 -19.75 -16.48 4.84
CA LEU A 267 -20.42 -15.18 4.77
C LEU A 267 -19.46 -14.07 4.31
N VAL A 268 -18.24 -14.05 4.84
CA VAL A 268 -17.20 -13.08 4.43
C VAL A 268 -16.86 -13.28 2.95
N LEU A 269 -16.60 -14.51 2.50
CA LEU A 269 -16.30 -14.80 1.09
C LEU A 269 -17.47 -14.45 0.16
N LEU A 270 -18.70 -14.73 0.58
CA LEU A 270 -19.91 -14.41 -0.17
C LEU A 270 -20.05 -12.89 -0.35
N GLY A 271 -19.90 -12.11 0.72
CA GLY A 271 -20.01 -10.65 0.71
C GLY A 271 -18.83 -9.94 0.04
N ALA A 272 -17.62 -10.49 0.10
CA ALA A 272 -16.42 -9.84 -0.41
C ALA A 272 -16.08 -10.17 -1.86
N LEU A 273 -16.41 -11.39 -2.31
CA LEU A 273 -15.97 -11.91 -3.62
C LEU A 273 -17.13 -12.32 -4.52
N VAL A 274 -18.07 -13.12 -4.01
CA VAL A 274 -19.09 -13.77 -4.86
C VAL A 274 -20.17 -12.79 -5.31
N ILE A 275 -20.80 -12.08 -4.37
CA ILE A 275 -21.84 -11.09 -4.69
C ILE A 275 -21.23 -9.92 -5.46
N PRO A 276 -20.13 -9.27 -5.01
CA PRO A 276 -19.48 -8.22 -5.78
C PRO A 276 -19.07 -8.67 -7.18
N GLY A 277 -18.46 -9.85 -7.31
CA GLY A 277 -18.04 -10.41 -8.61
C GLY A 277 -19.20 -10.62 -9.59
N ARG A 278 -20.43 -10.87 -9.11
CA ARG A 278 -21.63 -10.94 -9.95
C ARG A 278 -22.22 -9.56 -10.24
N LEU A 279 -22.26 -8.67 -9.25
CA LEU A 279 -22.71 -7.29 -9.44
C LEU A 279 -21.86 -6.56 -10.48
N ARG A 280 -20.54 -6.75 -10.46
CA ARG A 280 -19.60 -6.20 -11.45
C ARG A 280 -19.89 -6.65 -12.88
N ARG A 281 -20.46 -7.85 -13.08
CA ARG A 281 -20.83 -8.37 -14.41
C ARG A 281 -22.18 -7.84 -14.89
N GLY A 282 -23.06 -7.41 -13.98
CA GLY A 282 -24.45 -7.06 -14.30
C GLY A 282 -24.82 -5.57 -14.14
N VAL A 283 -24.01 -4.77 -13.44
CA VAL A 283 -24.35 -3.38 -13.12
C VAL A 283 -23.54 -2.42 -13.99
N SER A 284 -24.24 -1.56 -14.75
CA SER A 284 -23.66 -0.32 -15.28
C SER A 284 -23.42 0.64 -14.13
N TYR A 285 -22.16 0.95 -13.84
CA TYR A 285 -21.73 1.87 -12.76
C TYR A 285 -22.42 3.24 -12.80
N LEU A 286 -22.99 3.61 -13.94
CA LEU A 286 -23.56 4.95 -14.17
C LEU A 286 -25.06 5.05 -13.93
N ASN A 287 -25.73 3.91 -13.77
CA ASN A 287 -27.10 3.83 -13.27
C ASN A 287 -27.19 2.59 -12.41
N PRO A 288 -26.63 2.60 -11.18
CA PRO A 288 -27.00 1.60 -10.21
C PRO A 288 -28.52 1.72 -10.04
N PRO A 289 -29.33 0.72 -10.42
CA PRO A 289 -30.73 0.74 -9.99
C PRO A 289 -30.72 0.94 -8.46
N GLY A 290 -31.71 1.61 -7.87
CA GLY A 290 -31.75 1.80 -6.40
C GLY A 290 -31.59 0.49 -5.60
N THR A 291 -31.76 -0.65 -6.26
CA THR A 291 -31.47 -2.00 -5.77
C THR A 291 -29.97 -2.32 -5.58
N ALA A 292 -29.04 -1.75 -6.34
CA ALA A 292 -27.60 -2.01 -6.26
C ALA A 292 -26.98 -1.50 -4.95
N GLU A 293 -27.44 -0.37 -4.43
CA GLU A 293 -27.05 0.14 -3.12
C GLU A 293 -27.49 -0.83 -2.00
N GLY A 294 -28.69 -1.41 -2.11
CA GLY A 294 -29.15 -2.47 -1.21
C GLY A 294 -28.25 -3.70 -1.23
N TRP A 295 -27.77 -4.10 -2.42
CA TRP A 295 -26.83 -5.21 -2.56
C TRP A 295 -25.47 -4.91 -1.93
N TRP A 296 -24.93 -3.70 -2.09
CA TRP A 296 -23.66 -3.32 -1.46
C TRP A 296 -23.75 -3.30 0.07
N ARG A 297 -24.88 -2.81 0.61
CA ARG A 297 -25.16 -2.88 2.05
C ARG A 297 -25.27 -4.32 2.55
N LEU A 298 -25.89 -5.21 1.78
CA LEU A 298 -25.93 -6.63 2.09
C LEU A 298 -24.53 -7.25 2.10
N CYS A 299 -23.68 -6.93 1.12
CA CYS A 299 -22.29 -7.40 1.08
C CYS A 299 -21.54 -7.02 2.36
N TRP A 300 -21.61 -5.75 2.78
CA TRP A 300 -21.01 -5.29 4.03
C TRP A 300 -21.62 -5.97 5.26
N ALA A 301 -22.95 -6.13 5.31
CA ALA A 301 -23.61 -6.81 6.42
C ALA A 301 -23.13 -8.27 6.57
N LEU A 302 -22.99 -9.01 5.46
CA LEU A 302 -22.48 -10.38 5.48
C LEU A 302 -21.03 -10.44 6.00
N ILE A 303 -20.18 -9.51 5.57
CA ILE A 303 -18.79 -9.42 6.05
C ILE A 303 -18.74 -9.08 7.53
N VAL A 304 -19.51 -8.09 7.99
CA VAL A 304 -19.53 -7.68 9.39
C VAL A 304 -20.04 -8.81 10.28
N VAL A 305 -21.13 -9.47 9.90
CA VAL A 305 -21.68 -10.61 10.65
C VAL A 305 -20.68 -11.77 10.69
N GLY A 306 -20.08 -12.13 9.56
CA GLY A 306 -19.07 -13.19 9.50
C GLY A 306 -17.81 -12.85 10.31
N ALA A 307 -17.34 -11.60 10.27
CA ALA A 307 -16.21 -11.12 11.04
C ALA A 307 -16.48 -11.16 12.55
N ILE A 308 -17.62 -10.63 12.99
CA ILE A 308 -18.04 -10.67 14.40
C ILE A 308 -18.19 -12.11 14.88
N GLY A 309 -18.85 -12.97 14.11
CA GLY A 309 -19.00 -14.39 14.44
C GLY A 309 -17.64 -15.08 14.61
N SER A 310 -16.71 -14.85 13.68
CA SER A 310 -15.34 -15.39 13.74
C SER A 310 -14.58 -14.88 14.96
N SER A 311 -14.71 -13.60 15.29
CA SER A 311 -14.09 -12.99 16.48
C SER A 311 -14.66 -13.55 17.77
N ILE A 312 -15.99 -13.72 17.89
CA ILE A 312 -16.62 -14.32 19.07
C ILE A 312 -16.10 -15.74 19.26
N LEU A 313 -16.06 -16.54 18.19
CA LEU A 313 -15.55 -17.91 18.26
C LEU A 313 -14.10 -17.95 18.75
N GLY A 314 -13.21 -17.20 18.12
CA GLY A 314 -11.79 -17.27 18.42
C GLY A 314 -11.39 -16.60 19.74
N TRP A 315 -12.11 -15.58 20.21
CA TRP A 315 -11.80 -14.89 21.48
C TRP A 315 -12.57 -15.41 22.68
N LEU A 316 -13.86 -15.74 22.51
CA LEU A 316 -14.78 -15.95 23.63
C LEU A 316 -15.26 -17.40 23.77
N VAL A 317 -15.14 -18.22 22.72
CA VAL A 317 -15.64 -19.60 22.74
C VAL A 317 -14.48 -20.60 22.85
N ILE A 318 -13.53 -20.54 21.92
CA ILE A 318 -12.44 -21.51 21.82
C ILE A 318 -11.50 -21.46 23.04
N PRO A 319 -11.02 -20.29 23.52
CA PRO A 319 -10.09 -20.26 24.65
C PRO A 319 -10.69 -20.83 25.95
N PRO A 320 -11.93 -20.50 26.36
CA PRO A 320 -12.57 -21.15 27.51
C PRO A 320 -12.76 -22.66 27.34
N GLN A 321 -13.10 -23.14 26.13
CA GLN A 321 -13.20 -24.57 25.86
C GLN A 321 -11.84 -25.27 26.01
N LEU A 322 -10.77 -24.72 25.43
CA LEU A 322 -9.42 -25.24 25.60
C LEU A 322 -9.03 -25.30 27.08
N TRP A 323 -9.28 -24.21 27.82
CA TRP A 323 -9.02 -24.15 29.24
C TRP A 323 -9.78 -25.22 30.02
N ARG A 324 -11.08 -25.41 29.74
CA ARG A 324 -11.91 -26.43 30.39
C ARG A 324 -11.39 -27.84 30.15
N HIS A 325 -10.97 -28.15 28.92
CA HIS A 325 -10.46 -29.47 28.54
C HIS A 325 -8.98 -29.69 28.92
N SER A 326 -8.21 -28.64 29.20
CA SER A 326 -6.83 -28.73 29.70
C SER A 326 -6.74 -28.72 31.23
N SER A 327 -7.69 -28.06 31.90
CA SER A 327 -7.78 -28.04 33.36
C SER A 327 -8.27 -29.41 33.83
N GLY A 328 -7.38 -30.25 34.36
CA GLY A 328 -7.76 -31.54 34.92
C GLY A 328 -8.83 -31.46 36.03
N PRO A 329 -9.17 -32.58 36.69
CA PRO A 329 -10.30 -32.68 37.63
C PRO A 329 -10.28 -31.72 38.84
N LEU A 330 -9.19 -31.00 39.06
CA LEU A 330 -8.98 -30.08 40.19
C LEU A 330 -9.90 -28.85 40.17
N TRP A 331 -10.44 -28.45 39.01
CA TRP A 331 -11.36 -27.30 38.88
C TRP A 331 -12.66 -27.63 38.13
N GLY A 332 -12.74 -28.77 37.44
CA GLY A 332 -13.94 -29.25 36.76
C GLY A 332 -14.32 -30.61 37.32
N GLY A 333 -15.40 -30.68 38.10
CA GLY A 333 -16.01 -31.95 38.50
C GLY A 333 -16.42 -32.79 37.27
N ALA A 334 -17.05 -33.96 37.49
CA ALA A 334 -17.50 -34.89 36.44
C ALA A 334 -18.32 -34.28 35.26
N ALA A 335 -18.69 -33.00 35.33
CA ALA A 335 -19.19 -32.19 34.22
C ALA A 335 -18.12 -31.80 33.17
N ALA A 336 -16.82 -31.91 33.44
CA ALA A 336 -15.74 -31.51 32.53
C ALA A 336 -15.59 -32.41 31.29
N SER A 337 -16.22 -33.58 31.27
CA SER A 337 -16.26 -34.52 30.13
C SER A 337 -17.46 -34.34 29.20
N GLY A 338 -18.43 -33.49 29.57
CA GLY A 338 -19.60 -33.18 28.74
C GLY A 338 -19.32 -32.06 27.73
N MET A 339 -19.91 -32.18 26.53
CA MET A 339 -19.84 -31.18 25.47
C MET A 339 -20.31 -29.80 25.97
N TRP A 340 -19.60 -28.72 25.63
CA TRP A 340 -19.91 -27.33 25.98
C TRP A 340 -21.20 -26.84 25.33
N TRP A 341 -21.42 -27.23 24.08
CA TRP A 341 -22.59 -26.80 23.33
C TRP A 341 -23.87 -27.45 23.87
N PRO A 342 -24.96 -26.66 24.08
CA PRO A 342 -26.22 -27.17 24.63
C PRO A 342 -26.98 -28.08 23.64
N LEU A 343 -26.54 -28.11 22.38
CA LEU A 343 -27.06 -28.98 21.35
C LEU A 343 -26.01 -30.04 21.01
N PRO A 344 -26.38 -31.33 20.89
CA PRO A 344 -25.52 -32.33 20.28
C PRO A 344 -25.10 -31.84 18.88
N PRO A 345 -23.97 -32.29 18.32
CA PRO A 345 -23.62 -31.88 16.97
C PRO A 345 -24.72 -32.30 15.98
N PRO A 346 -24.88 -31.62 14.83
CA PRO A 346 -26.01 -31.86 13.92
C PRO A 346 -26.18 -33.32 13.48
N TRP A 347 -25.10 -34.10 13.45
CA TRP A 347 -25.12 -35.54 13.13
C TRP A 347 -25.57 -36.45 14.29
N ALA A 348 -25.76 -35.91 15.50
CA ALA A 348 -26.31 -36.61 16.66
C ALA A 348 -27.72 -36.10 17.05
N TRP A 349 -28.36 -35.28 16.19
CA TRP A 349 -29.73 -34.82 16.41
C TRP A 349 -30.75 -35.94 16.24
N PRO A 350 -31.70 -36.12 17.19
CA PRO A 350 -32.76 -37.11 17.06
C PRO A 350 -33.58 -36.89 15.78
N GLY A 351 -33.67 -37.90 14.92
CA GLY A 351 -34.41 -37.84 13.64
C GLY A 351 -33.55 -37.61 12.39
N PHE A 352 -32.28 -37.20 12.54
CA PHE A 352 -31.29 -37.22 11.46
C PHE A 352 -30.49 -38.54 11.54
N GLY A 353 -31.04 -39.61 10.94
CA GLY A 353 -30.48 -40.97 10.99
C GLY A 353 -29.22 -41.18 10.14
N TRP A 354 -28.15 -40.43 10.40
CA TRP A 354 -26.87 -40.65 9.73
C TRP A 354 -26.19 -41.90 10.31
N SER A 355 -25.62 -42.74 9.44
CA SER A 355 -24.75 -43.82 9.90
C SER A 355 -23.51 -43.22 10.58
N ALA A 356 -22.92 -43.93 11.55
CA ALA A 356 -21.69 -43.48 12.23
C ALA A 356 -20.55 -43.15 11.25
N LEU A 357 -20.49 -43.89 10.13
CA LEU A 357 -19.55 -43.64 9.04
C LEU A 357 -19.81 -42.29 8.36
N LEU A 358 -21.06 -41.95 8.07
CA LEU A 358 -21.42 -40.69 7.42
C LEU A 358 -21.24 -39.48 8.35
N ALA A 359 -21.53 -39.63 9.65
CA ALA A 359 -21.21 -38.64 10.66
C ALA A 359 -19.69 -38.37 10.75
N GLY A 360 -18.88 -39.43 10.70
CA GLY A 360 -17.42 -39.33 10.64
C GLY A 360 -16.92 -38.62 9.38
N LEU A 361 -17.50 -38.93 8.21
CA LEU A 361 -17.15 -38.28 6.94
C LEU A 361 -17.51 -36.79 6.92
N ILE A 362 -18.68 -36.40 7.45
CA ILE A 362 -19.09 -35.00 7.56
C ILE A 362 -18.14 -34.24 8.49
N SER A 363 -17.78 -34.84 9.63
CA SER A 363 -16.82 -34.26 10.56
C SER A 363 -15.46 -34.06 9.87
N ALA A 364 -14.95 -35.09 9.19
CA ALA A 364 -13.70 -34.99 8.43
C ALA A 364 -13.76 -33.88 7.36
N LEU A 365 -14.89 -33.75 6.64
CA LEU A 365 -15.09 -32.69 5.66
C LEU A 365 -15.06 -31.29 6.30
N ILE A 366 -15.73 -31.09 7.44
CA ILE A 366 -15.70 -29.81 8.17
C ILE A 366 -14.27 -29.42 8.52
N TRP A 367 -13.49 -30.37 9.06
CA TRP A 367 -12.09 -30.14 9.42
C TRP A 367 -11.22 -29.83 8.20
N ILE A 368 -11.41 -30.55 7.08
CA ILE A 368 -10.70 -30.30 5.82
C ILE A 368 -11.02 -28.90 5.29
N VAL A 369 -12.31 -28.53 5.26
CA VAL A 369 -12.75 -27.21 4.79
C VAL A 369 -12.25 -26.10 5.71
N ALA A 370 -12.31 -26.28 7.03
CA ALA A 370 -11.80 -25.32 7.99
C ALA A 370 -10.27 -25.17 7.85
N PHE A 371 -9.53 -26.27 7.69
CA PHE A 371 -8.10 -26.22 7.42
C PHE A 371 -7.78 -25.51 6.11
N GLY A 372 -8.55 -25.79 5.03
CA GLY A 372 -8.41 -25.11 3.75
C GLY A 372 -8.67 -23.60 3.85
N LEU A 373 -9.72 -23.19 4.58
CA LEU A 373 -10.04 -21.79 4.85
C LEU A 373 -8.92 -21.12 5.65
N CYS A 374 -8.43 -21.77 6.71
CA CYS A 374 -7.30 -21.32 7.51
C CYS A 374 -6.02 -21.14 6.69
N PHE A 375 -5.70 -22.12 5.85
CA PHE A 375 -4.56 -22.05 4.94
C PHE A 375 -4.70 -20.91 3.94
N TYR A 376 -5.90 -20.70 3.39
CA TYR A 376 -6.20 -19.58 2.50
C TYR A 376 -6.00 -18.22 3.19
N VAL A 377 -6.57 -18.04 4.39
CA VAL A 377 -6.39 -16.80 5.19
C VAL A 377 -4.91 -16.58 5.49
N ARG A 378 -4.18 -17.61 5.92
CA ARG A 378 -2.73 -17.52 6.17
C ARG A 378 -1.97 -17.06 4.92
N ARG A 379 -2.27 -17.64 3.76
CA ARG A 379 -1.62 -17.28 2.49
C ARG A 379 -1.88 -15.82 2.16
N LEU A 380 -3.13 -15.35 2.26
CA LEU A 380 -3.48 -13.94 2.04
C LEU A 380 -2.76 -13.01 3.03
N SER A 381 -2.78 -13.32 4.33
CA SER A 381 -2.09 -12.49 5.34
C SER A 381 -0.59 -12.37 5.05
N VAL A 382 0.07 -13.47 4.68
CA VAL A 382 1.50 -13.45 4.34
C VAL A 382 1.76 -12.68 3.05
N GLN A 383 0.94 -12.87 2.03
CA GLN A 383 1.13 -12.25 0.73
C GLN A 383 0.91 -10.73 0.75
N TYR A 384 -0.14 -10.24 1.42
CA TYR A 384 -0.48 -8.82 1.41
C TYR A 384 0.16 -8.07 2.59
N ILE A 385 -0.07 -8.54 3.82
CA ILE A 385 0.45 -7.87 5.02
C ILE A 385 1.95 -8.15 5.17
N GLY A 386 2.41 -9.34 4.80
CA GLY A 386 3.83 -9.68 4.83
C GLY A 386 4.67 -8.85 3.87
N ASP A 387 4.19 -8.54 2.66
CA ASP A 387 4.90 -7.67 1.73
C ASP A 387 5.02 -6.22 2.26
N VAL A 388 3.94 -5.70 2.85
CA VAL A 388 3.96 -4.38 3.52
C VAL A 388 4.94 -4.41 4.70
N ALA A 389 4.91 -5.47 5.52
CA ALA A 389 5.86 -5.63 6.62
C ALA A 389 7.31 -5.74 6.09
N ALA A 390 7.56 -6.47 5.00
CA ALA A 390 8.88 -6.66 4.42
C ALA A 390 9.51 -5.33 4.01
N TYR A 391 8.73 -4.46 3.36
CA TYR A 391 9.24 -3.20 2.84
C TYR A 391 9.34 -2.12 3.91
N VAL A 392 8.36 -2.06 4.81
CA VAL A 392 8.23 -0.93 5.72
C VAL A 392 8.85 -1.20 7.10
N ASP A 393 9.01 -2.47 7.53
CA ASP A 393 9.66 -2.79 8.81
C ASP A 393 11.18 -2.57 8.76
N ALA A 394 11.58 -1.48 9.42
CA ALA A 394 12.97 -1.01 9.48
C ALA A 394 13.84 -1.72 10.54
N TYR A 395 13.31 -2.70 11.29
CA TYR A 395 13.98 -3.21 12.49
C TYR A 395 14.65 -4.58 12.37
N THR A 396 14.36 -5.39 11.35
CA THR A 396 15.14 -6.62 11.14
C THR A 396 16.40 -6.28 10.35
N LEU A 397 17.52 -6.21 11.06
CA LEU A 397 18.74 -5.51 10.62
C LEU A 397 19.38 -6.02 9.32
N ASP A 398 19.09 -7.25 8.87
CA ASP A 398 19.77 -7.82 7.69
C ASP A 398 18.82 -8.21 6.53
N LYS A 399 17.71 -8.91 6.81
CA LYS A 399 16.85 -9.48 5.74
C LYS A 399 15.85 -8.47 5.15
N THR A 400 15.07 -7.77 5.96
CA THR A 400 14.08 -6.80 5.42
C THR A 400 14.78 -5.58 4.82
N TRP A 401 15.91 -5.17 5.39
CA TRP A 401 16.74 -4.11 4.84
C TRP A 401 17.24 -4.42 3.43
N SER A 402 17.87 -5.58 3.21
CA SER A 402 18.38 -5.96 1.89
C SER A 402 17.28 -6.09 0.83
N ILE A 403 16.11 -6.62 1.19
CA ILE A 403 14.93 -6.67 0.30
C ILE A 403 14.47 -5.26 -0.06
N ARG A 404 14.34 -4.37 0.93
CA ARG A 404 13.92 -2.98 0.70
C ARG A 404 14.88 -2.25 -0.23
N GLU A 405 16.18 -2.37 0.00
CA GLU A 405 17.19 -1.72 -0.84
C GLU A 405 17.23 -2.31 -2.25
N ALA A 406 17.03 -3.61 -2.41
CA ALA A 406 16.89 -4.23 -3.73
C ALA A 406 15.66 -3.69 -4.49
N ILE A 407 14.51 -3.57 -3.82
CA ILE A 407 13.29 -3.00 -4.43
C ILE A 407 13.52 -1.54 -4.85
N LYS A 408 14.14 -0.74 -3.97
CA LYS A 408 14.49 0.66 -4.30
C LYS A 408 15.44 0.73 -5.48
N ALA A 409 16.44 -0.14 -5.53
CA ALA A 409 17.41 -0.18 -6.63
C ALA A 409 16.75 -0.53 -7.97
N GLU A 410 15.87 -1.53 -8.02
CA GLU A 410 15.13 -1.88 -9.25
C GLU A 410 14.24 -0.73 -9.74
N CYS A 411 13.51 -0.08 -8.82
CA CYS A 411 12.63 1.03 -9.18
C CYS A 411 13.43 2.27 -9.60
N TRP A 412 14.51 2.57 -8.86
CA TRP A 412 15.42 3.65 -9.18
C TRP A 412 16.07 3.43 -10.54
N LYS A 413 16.49 2.20 -10.87
CA LYS A 413 17.11 1.88 -12.16
C LYS A 413 16.22 2.22 -13.34
N VAL A 414 14.94 1.79 -13.30
CA VAL A 414 13.98 2.08 -14.37
C VAL A 414 13.71 3.60 -14.45
N ALA A 415 13.43 4.23 -13.31
CA ALA A 415 13.12 5.65 -13.26
C ALA A 415 14.30 6.51 -13.73
N TRP A 416 15.51 6.23 -13.23
CA TRP A 416 16.74 6.89 -13.62
C TRP A 416 17.00 6.74 -15.12
N ALA A 417 16.85 5.53 -15.68
CA ALA A 417 17.00 5.32 -17.13
C ALA A 417 16.00 6.15 -17.95
N MET A 418 14.77 6.35 -17.46
CA MET A 418 13.80 7.24 -18.11
C MET A 418 14.23 8.71 -18.05
N TYR A 419 14.66 9.21 -16.90
CA TYR A 419 15.10 10.59 -16.75
C TYR A 419 16.43 10.86 -17.49
N ALA A 420 17.37 9.93 -17.44
CA ALA A 420 18.68 10.04 -18.08
C ALA A 420 18.66 9.75 -19.59
N ALA A 421 17.57 9.24 -20.15
CA ALA A 421 17.46 8.95 -21.58
C ALA A 421 17.61 10.23 -22.42
N ILE A 422 18.51 10.19 -23.41
CA ILE A 422 18.78 11.30 -24.33
C ILE A 422 18.44 10.94 -25.79
N ASP A 423 18.01 11.94 -26.53
CA ASP A 423 17.77 11.85 -27.98
C ASP A 423 19.08 11.91 -28.78
N ALA A 424 18.99 11.79 -30.10
CA ALA A 424 20.15 11.87 -30.99
C ALA A 424 20.92 13.21 -30.92
N ARG A 425 20.29 14.27 -30.37
CA ARG A 425 20.86 15.60 -30.19
C ARG A 425 21.38 15.82 -28.76
N GLY A 426 21.39 14.79 -27.92
CA GLY A 426 21.85 14.86 -26.53
C GLY A 426 20.86 15.55 -25.58
N ARG A 427 19.63 15.83 -26.00
CA ARG A 427 18.59 16.43 -25.15
C ARG A 427 17.79 15.35 -24.44
N PRO A 428 17.16 15.63 -23.29
CA PRO A 428 16.30 14.67 -22.63
C PRO A 428 15.21 14.13 -23.59
N THR A 429 15.04 12.81 -23.62
CA THR A 429 14.06 12.13 -24.48
C THR A 429 12.64 12.51 -24.09
N TYR A 430 12.40 12.65 -22.79
CA TYR A 430 11.08 12.93 -22.22
C TYR A 430 11.05 14.30 -21.59
N SER A 431 10.14 15.14 -22.07
CA SER A 431 9.92 16.48 -21.50
C SER A 431 8.99 16.45 -20.28
N ARG A 432 8.11 15.44 -20.19
CA ARG A 432 7.18 15.24 -19.08
C ARG A 432 7.17 13.78 -18.67
N VAL A 433 7.19 13.55 -17.37
CA VAL A 433 7.16 12.23 -16.73
C VAL A 433 6.02 12.19 -15.74
N VAL A 434 5.21 11.14 -15.81
CA VAL A 434 4.16 10.83 -14.83
C VAL A 434 4.59 9.58 -14.08
N VAL A 435 4.61 9.65 -12.74
CA VAL A 435 4.92 8.53 -11.86
C VAL A 435 3.63 8.06 -11.21
N VAL A 436 3.32 6.78 -11.38
CA VAL A 436 2.08 6.16 -10.92
C VAL A 436 2.42 5.06 -9.92
N GLY A 437 1.80 5.10 -8.74
CA GLY A 437 1.96 4.06 -7.73
C GLY A 437 0.60 3.58 -7.24
N HIS A 438 0.42 2.26 -7.19
CA HIS A 438 -0.75 1.60 -6.60
C HIS A 438 -0.36 0.85 -5.33
N SER A 439 -1.15 0.95 -4.27
CA SER A 439 -0.90 0.20 -3.02
C SER A 439 0.52 0.48 -2.47
N LEU A 440 1.29 -0.55 -2.08
CA LEU A 440 2.72 -0.40 -1.71
C LEU A 440 3.55 0.28 -2.80
N GLY A 441 3.17 0.15 -4.07
CA GLY A 441 3.80 0.88 -5.16
C GLY A 441 3.69 2.40 -5.04
N SER A 442 2.70 2.94 -4.34
CA SER A 442 2.66 4.37 -3.96
C SER A 442 3.81 4.75 -3.03
N VAL A 443 4.17 3.87 -2.09
CA VAL A 443 5.28 4.08 -1.15
C VAL A 443 6.61 3.99 -1.88
N VAL A 444 6.75 2.98 -2.75
CA VAL A 444 7.96 2.79 -3.54
C VAL A 444 8.15 3.93 -4.55
N ALA A 445 7.10 4.38 -5.24
CA ALA A 445 7.13 5.54 -6.13
C ALA A 445 7.56 6.82 -5.40
N TYR A 446 7.02 7.05 -4.20
CA TYR A 446 7.42 8.15 -3.34
C TYR A 446 8.90 8.06 -2.93
N ASP A 447 9.37 6.90 -2.48
CA ASP A 447 10.78 6.68 -2.11
C ASP A 447 11.72 6.86 -3.33
N THR A 448 11.33 6.36 -4.51
CA THR A 448 12.09 6.48 -5.77
C THR A 448 12.19 7.94 -6.23
N LEU A 449 11.11 8.71 -6.17
CA LEU A 449 11.13 10.11 -6.57
C LEU A 449 11.99 10.96 -5.61
N ASN A 450 11.88 10.73 -4.30
CA ASN A 450 12.76 11.37 -3.31
C ASN A 450 14.25 11.05 -3.57
N ALA A 451 14.58 9.80 -3.91
CA ALA A 451 15.95 9.41 -4.21
C ALA A 451 16.49 10.13 -5.45
N LEU A 452 15.71 10.18 -6.55
CA LEU A 452 16.12 10.87 -7.77
C LEU A 452 16.31 12.38 -7.58
N ILE A 453 15.43 13.04 -6.83
CA ILE A 453 15.59 14.47 -6.52
C ILE A 453 16.84 14.68 -5.67
N ASN A 454 17.13 13.76 -4.73
CA ASN A 454 18.33 13.84 -3.91
C ASN A 454 19.61 13.69 -4.75
N ASP A 455 19.59 12.82 -5.75
CA ASP A 455 20.70 12.68 -6.70
C ASP A 455 20.89 13.96 -7.53
N ASP A 456 19.79 14.56 -8.02
CA ASP A 456 19.84 15.84 -8.75
C ASP A 456 20.43 16.98 -7.89
N LEU A 457 19.99 17.13 -6.64
CA LEU A 457 20.54 18.14 -5.73
C LEU A 457 22.01 17.88 -5.40
N THR A 458 22.43 16.61 -5.38
CA THR A 458 23.82 16.23 -5.16
C THR A 458 24.67 16.58 -6.38
N GLN A 459 24.20 16.25 -7.59
CA GLN A 459 24.86 16.59 -8.85
C GLN A 459 24.98 18.11 -9.02
N GLU A 460 23.91 18.85 -8.74
CA GLU A 460 23.92 20.32 -8.81
C GLU A 460 25.02 20.92 -7.93
N ARG A 461 25.17 20.42 -6.70
CA ARG A 461 26.23 20.87 -5.78
C ARG A 461 27.63 20.52 -6.24
N LEU A 462 27.79 19.41 -6.96
CA LEU A 462 29.05 18.99 -7.55
C LEU A 462 29.36 19.75 -8.86
N GLY A 463 28.42 20.54 -9.37
CA GLY A 463 28.52 21.17 -10.70
C GLY A 463 28.30 20.17 -11.84
N ASP A 464 27.78 18.98 -11.53
CA ASP A 464 27.50 17.94 -12.50
C ASP A 464 26.12 18.16 -13.16
N PRO A 465 25.91 17.66 -14.38
CA PRO A 465 24.68 17.92 -15.11
C PRO A 465 23.46 17.17 -14.54
N THR A 466 22.48 17.91 -14.02
CA THR A 466 21.26 17.37 -13.37
C THR A 466 20.24 16.80 -14.34
N LEU A 467 19.45 15.81 -13.90
CA LEU A 467 18.40 15.18 -14.71
C LEU A 467 17.15 16.08 -14.85
N GLY A 468 16.98 17.08 -13.99
CA GLY A 468 15.82 17.97 -14.00
C GLY A 468 14.56 17.26 -13.54
N VAL A 469 14.67 16.39 -12.52
CA VAL A 469 13.60 15.50 -12.07
C VAL A 469 12.37 16.30 -11.69
N VAL A 470 12.51 17.33 -10.84
CA VAL A 470 11.39 18.15 -10.36
C VAL A 470 10.64 18.82 -11.52
N GLU A 471 11.36 19.56 -12.37
CA GLU A 471 10.79 20.30 -13.51
C GLU A 471 10.11 19.39 -14.53
N ARG A 472 10.62 18.17 -14.71
CA ARG A 472 10.10 17.21 -15.69
C ARG A 472 9.03 16.30 -15.11
N THR A 473 8.86 16.23 -13.78
CA THR A 473 7.81 15.40 -13.17
C THR A 473 6.49 16.14 -13.17
N GLU A 474 5.65 15.80 -14.13
CA GLU A 474 4.32 16.37 -14.27
C GLU A 474 3.40 15.95 -13.12
N MET A 475 3.42 14.67 -12.77
CA MET A 475 2.49 14.13 -11.79
C MET A 475 3.08 12.95 -11.02
N LEU A 476 2.90 12.96 -9.71
CA LEU A 476 2.92 11.78 -8.85
C LEU A 476 1.47 11.40 -8.53
N LEU A 477 1.01 10.29 -9.12
CA LEU A 477 -0.32 9.74 -8.93
C LEU A 477 -0.24 8.53 -8.01
N THR A 478 -0.79 8.66 -6.81
CA THR A 478 -0.90 7.57 -5.84
C THR A 478 -2.36 7.13 -5.73
N PHE A 479 -2.63 5.84 -5.64
CA PHE A 479 -3.99 5.37 -5.39
C PHE A 479 -4.00 4.01 -4.72
N GLY A 480 -5.08 3.72 -3.98
CA GLY A 480 -5.04 2.61 -3.03
C GLY A 480 -3.94 2.81 -1.97
N SER A 481 -3.51 4.05 -1.73
CA SER A 481 -2.20 4.33 -1.11
C SER A 481 -2.21 4.14 0.41
N PRO A 482 -1.28 3.34 0.98
CA PRO A 482 -1.11 3.21 2.42
C PRO A 482 -0.14 4.26 3.02
N LEU A 483 0.31 5.26 2.26
CA LEU A 483 1.35 6.23 2.66
C LEU A 483 1.09 6.87 4.04
N ASP A 484 -0.15 7.31 4.33
CA ASP A 484 -0.46 7.91 5.64
C ASP A 484 -0.40 6.88 6.78
N LYS A 485 -0.86 5.65 6.53
CA LYS A 485 -0.79 4.55 7.51
C LYS A 485 0.65 4.14 7.77
N THR A 486 1.50 4.11 6.74
CA THR A 486 2.92 3.80 6.91
C THR A 486 3.65 4.96 7.59
N ALA A 487 3.31 6.21 7.31
CA ALA A 487 3.85 7.35 8.05
C ALA A 487 3.49 7.27 9.55
N PHE A 488 2.26 6.88 9.86
CA PHE A 488 1.75 6.76 11.23
C PHE A 488 2.33 5.58 12.01
N VAL A 489 2.31 4.37 11.43
CA VAL A 489 2.73 3.14 12.12
C VAL A 489 4.24 3.08 12.35
N PHE A 490 5.04 3.69 11.45
CA PHE A 490 6.48 3.47 11.41
C PHE A 490 7.33 4.66 11.84
N THR A 491 6.73 5.82 12.10
CA THR A 491 7.44 6.85 12.85
C THR A 491 7.65 6.35 14.26
N THR A 492 8.91 5.97 14.52
CA THR A 492 9.33 5.47 15.82
C THR A 492 9.33 6.65 16.77
N GLN A 493 8.20 6.90 17.43
CA GLN A 493 8.09 7.89 18.47
C GLN A 493 8.83 7.42 19.72
N LYS A 494 10.17 7.38 19.63
CA LYS A 494 11.00 7.38 20.84
C LYS A 494 10.79 8.73 21.52
N PRO A 495 10.68 8.77 22.86
CA PRO A 495 10.56 10.02 23.59
C PRO A 495 11.72 10.96 23.22
N SER A 496 11.46 12.28 23.31
CA SER A 496 12.23 13.52 23.07
C SER A 496 13.75 13.54 22.79
N THR A 497 14.49 12.44 22.85
CA THR A 497 15.94 12.33 22.60
C THR A 497 16.29 11.91 21.17
N ALA A 498 15.31 11.57 20.32
CA ALA A 498 15.53 11.10 18.95
C ALA A 498 15.36 12.19 17.85
N GLU A 499 15.38 13.47 18.19
CA GLU A 499 15.10 14.57 17.25
C GLU A 499 16.03 14.58 16.04
N VAL A 500 17.32 14.29 16.24
CA VAL A 500 18.31 14.21 15.14
C VAL A 500 17.95 13.10 14.16
N ARG A 501 17.52 11.93 14.66
CA ARG A 501 17.12 10.81 13.80
C ARG A 501 15.90 11.17 12.97
N GLU A 502 14.88 11.77 13.58
CA GLU A 502 13.66 12.18 12.88
C GLU A 502 13.95 13.29 11.85
N ALA A 503 14.79 14.27 12.19
CA ALA A 503 15.23 15.30 11.26
C ALA A 503 16.02 14.71 10.07
N LEU A 504 16.94 13.77 10.32
CA LEU A 504 17.69 13.09 9.25
C LEU A 504 16.79 12.20 8.38
N ALA A 505 15.81 11.52 8.97
CA ALA A 505 14.83 10.72 8.23
C ALA A 505 13.93 11.59 7.36
N ALA A 506 13.49 12.75 7.86
CA ALA A 506 12.72 13.73 7.10
C ALA A 506 13.55 14.40 6.00
N ALA A 507 14.85 14.67 6.25
CA ALA A 507 15.74 15.26 5.26
C ALA A 507 15.96 14.36 4.03
N ARG A 508 15.75 13.04 4.15
CA ARG A 508 15.75 12.10 3.02
C ARG A 508 14.43 12.07 2.24
N GLN A 509 13.39 12.70 2.76
CA GLN A 509 12.06 12.80 2.15
C GLN A 509 11.84 14.21 1.60
N LEU A 510 12.56 14.54 0.53
CA LEU A 510 12.57 15.87 -0.10
C LEU A 510 11.18 16.44 -0.43
N LEU A 511 10.21 15.59 -0.80
CA LEU A 511 8.83 16.01 -1.10
C LEU A 511 8.09 16.63 0.09
N ILE A 512 8.56 16.41 1.32
CA ILE A 512 8.04 17.03 2.55
C ILE A 512 9.04 18.00 3.20
N VAL A 513 10.14 18.31 2.52
CA VAL A 513 11.12 19.31 2.98
C VAL A 513 10.79 20.70 2.42
N ASP A 514 10.42 20.76 1.14
CA ASP A 514 10.12 22.01 0.44
C ASP A 514 9.10 21.77 -0.69
N TYR A 515 8.10 22.65 -0.82
CA TYR A 515 7.10 22.57 -1.90
C TYR A 515 7.71 22.78 -3.28
N ALA A 516 8.85 23.46 -3.38
CA ALA A 516 9.59 23.65 -4.62
C ALA A 516 10.22 22.35 -5.14
N LEU A 517 10.35 21.32 -4.30
CA LEU A 517 10.90 20.01 -4.66
C LEU A 517 9.79 18.99 -5.02
N ARG A 518 8.53 19.42 -5.06
CA ARG A 518 7.41 18.56 -5.45
C ARG A 518 7.22 18.51 -6.97
N PRO A 519 6.66 17.42 -7.49
CA PRO A 519 6.15 17.41 -8.86
C PRO A 519 5.06 18.48 -9.04
N HIS A 520 4.77 18.85 -10.29
CA HIS A 520 3.73 19.85 -10.57
C HIS A 520 2.38 19.47 -9.96
N HIS A 521 2.06 18.18 -9.96
CA HIS A 521 0.86 17.63 -9.33
C HIS A 521 1.19 16.42 -8.47
N TRP A 522 0.75 16.42 -7.20
CA TRP A 522 0.66 15.21 -6.40
C TRP A 522 -0.82 14.91 -6.15
N VAL A 523 -1.30 13.83 -6.75
CA VAL A 523 -2.69 13.40 -6.69
C VAL A 523 -2.80 12.07 -5.97
N ASN A 524 -3.73 11.97 -5.03
CA ASN A 524 -4.06 10.74 -4.34
C ASN A 524 -5.53 10.37 -4.59
N ILE A 525 -5.79 9.18 -5.14
CA ILE A 525 -7.15 8.64 -5.33
C ILE A 525 -7.39 7.55 -4.29
N TRP A 526 -8.47 7.67 -3.52
CA TRP A 526 -8.80 6.74 -2.43
C TRP A 526 -10.30 6.46 -2.35
N SER A 527 -10.67 5.38 -1.68
CA SER A 527 -12.08 5.03 -1.43
C SER A 527 -12.29 4.63 0.03
N PRO A 528 -13.41 5.05 0.65
CA PRO A 528 -13.80 4.58 1.98
C PRO A 528 -13.97 3.05 2.08
N SER A 529 -14.26 2.38 0.96
CA SER A 529 -14.42 0.92 0.94
C SER A 529 -13.10 0.17 0.83
N ASP A 530 -12.02 0.88 0.49
CA ASP A 530 -10.68 0.33 0.47
C ASP A 530 -9.98 0.55 1.83
N VAL A 531 -9.95 -0.52 2.61
CA VAL A 531 -9.36 -0.57 3.96
C VAL A 531 -7.85 -0.32 3.98
N ILE A 532 -7.16 -0.38 2.84
CA ILE A 532 -5.72 -0.11 2.72
C ILE A 532 -5.50 1.38 2.44
N SER A 533 -6.32 1.99 1.58
CA SER A 533 -6.21 3.40 1.21
C SER A 533 -6.68 4.37 2.30
N GLY A 534 -6.33 5.63 2.12
CA GLY A 534 -6.85 6.77 2.86
C GLY A 534 -6.45 8.07 2.16
N ASP A 535 -6.97 9.17 2.66
CA ASP A 535 -6.47 10.50 2.34
C ASP A 535 -5.05 10.70 2.89
N LEU A 536 -4.23 11.46 2.16
CA LEU A 536 -2.84 11.75 2.53
C LEU A 536 -2.74 13.08 3.27
N ASN A 537 -3.08 13.08 4.56
CA ASN A 537 -3.08 14.26 5.42
C ASN A 537 -1.75 14.48 6.12
N PHE A 538 -0.89 13.46 6.20
CA PHE A 538 0.35 13.58 6.96
C PHE A 538 1.53 14.13 6.16
N TYR A 539 1.33 14.46 4.89
CA TYR A 539 2.38 14.97 3.99
C TYR A 539 2.33 16.50 3.82
N ASP A 540 1.34 17.18 4.39
CA ASP A 540 1.23 18.64 4.37
C ASP A 540 0.97 19.18 5.79
N PRO A 541 1.39 20.43 6.10
CA PRO A 541 1.04 21.07 7.37
C PRO A 541 -0.48 21.18 7.54
N PRO A 542 -1.01 21.07 8.77
CA PRO A 542 -2.44 21.19 9.03
C PRO A 542 -3.05 22.48 8.45
N ALA A 543 -4.32 22.44 8.05
CA ALA A 543 -5.04 23.63 7.61
C ALA A 543 -5.04 24.71 8.73
N GLY A 544 -4.83 25.98 8.37
CA GLY A 544 -4.73 27.09 9.32
C GLY A 544 -3.42 27.14 10.12
N TRP A 545 -2.46 26.25 9.85
CA TRP A 545 -1.17 26.27 10.55
C TRP A 545 -0.40 27.58 10.33
N ALA A 546 -0.35 28.10 9.09
CA ALA A 546 0.34 29.35 8.76
C ALA A 546 -0.16 30.53 9.61
N GLU A 547 -1.49 30.64 9.76
CA GLU A 547 -2.14 31.62 10.63
C GLU A 547 -1.76 31.41 12.11
N ALA A 548 -1.72 30.16 12.57
CA ALA A 548 -1.41 29.81 13.96
C ALA A 548 0.04 30.09 14.38
N VAL A 549 1.01 30.09 13.45
CA VAL A 549 2.41 30.48 13.72
C VAL A 549 2.70 31.94 13.42
N GLY A 550 1.69 32.75 13.10
CA GLY A 550 1.85 34.18 12.84
C GLY A 550 2.71 34.48 11.60
N LYS A 551 2.82 33.53 10.66
CA LYS A 551 3.40 33.78 9.34
C LYS A 551 2.26 34.29 8.46
N PRO A 552 2.16 35.60 8.16
CA PRO A 552 1.16 36.09 7.23
C PRO A 552 1.40 35.43 5.87
N PRO A 553 0.35 35.00 5.15
CA PRO A 553 0.54 34.32 3.88
C PRO A 553 1.18 35.26 2.86
N GLU A 554 2.47 35.06 2.61
CA GLU A 554 3.15 35.69 1.47
C GLU A 554 2.58 35.12 0.16
N VAL A 555 2.72 35.87 -0.94
CA VAL A 555 2.30 35.44 -2.29
C VAL A 555 2.94 34.09 -2.68
N ALA A 556 4.15 33.81 -2.18
CA ALA A 556 4.82 32.53 -2.34
C ALA A 556 4.07 31.37 -1.65
N GLU A 557 3.38 31.61 -0.53
CA GLU A 557 2.63 30.61 0.21
C GLU A 557 1.32 30.23 -0.52
N GLN A 558 0.68 31.17 -1.22
CA GLN A 558 -0.47 30.85 -2.10
C GLN A 558 -0.09 29.95 -3.28
N GLN A 559 1.09 30.17 -3.87
CA GLN A 559 1.64 29.29 -4.91
C GLN A 559 2.06 27.92 -4.37
N GLN A 560 2.59 27.86 -3.14
CA GLN A 560 2.98 26.60 -2.48
C GLN A 560 1.78 25.78 -2.01
N LEU A 561 0.67 26.43 -1.61
CA LEU A 561 -0.61 25.77 -1.31
C LEU A 561 -1.19 25.03 -2.55
N ALA A 562 -0.87 25.46 -3.77
CA ALA A 562 -1.30 24.79 -5.00
C ALA A 562 -0.62 23.41 -5.21
N ASN A 563 0.54 23.19 -4.57
CA ASN A 563 1.35 21.97 -4.63
C ASN A 563 1.08 21.01 -3.46
N ARG A 564 0.05 21.27 -2.65
CA ARG A 564 -0.46 20.31 -1.66
C ARG A 564 -0.95 19.03 -2.34
N VAL A 565 -0.95 17.92 -1.57
CA VAL A 565 -1.51 16.66 -2.06
C VAL A 565 -3.01 16.85 -2.30
N ARG A 566 -3.45 16.58 -3.53
CA ARG A 566 -4.86 16.63 -3.91
C ARG A 566 -5.47 15.25 -3.72
N ASN A 567 -6.34 15.13 -2.72
CA ASN A 567 -7.06 13.88 -2.44
C ASN A 567 -8.40 13.88 -3.21
N TYR A 568 -8.56 12.92 -4.13
CA TYR A 568 -9.83 12.63 -4.80
C TYR A 568 -10.42 11.33 -4.26
N GLN A 569 -11.73 11.33 -4.06
CA GLN A 569 -12.45 10.16 -3.63
C GLN A 569 -13.02 9.44 -4.85
N ASP A 570 -12.67 8.17 -5.04
CA ASP A 570 -13.29 7.31 -6.05
C ASP A 570 -14.61 6.75 -5.47
N GLU A 571 -15.72 7.30 -5.93
CA GLU A 571 -17.07 6.87 -5.50
C GLU A 571 -17.50 5.53 -6.10
N ASP A 572 -16.85 5.05 -7.17
CA ASP A 572 -17.19 3.81 -7.87
C ASP A 572 -16.51 2.59 -7.23
N ALA A 573 -15.40 2.79 -6.51
CA ALA A 573 -14.68 1.76 -5.76
C ALA A 573 -15.42 1.34 -4.48
N ARG A 574 -16.64 0.79 -4.62
CA ARG A 574 -17.53 0.38 -3.51
C ARG A 574 -17.40 -1.07 -3.08
N SER A 575 -16.66 -1.90 -3.83
CA SER A 575 -16.60 -3.32 -3.53
C SER A 575 -15.91 -3.58 -2.19
N PRO A 576 -16.54 -4.26 -1.23
CA PRO A 576 -15.92 -4.53 0.06
C PRO A 576 -14.69 -5.44 -0.09
N LEU A 577 -13.57 -5.09 0.56
CA LEU A 577 -12.28 -5.81 0.57
C LEU A 577 -11.60 -6.00 -0.81
N SER A 578 -12.34 -5.90 -1.91
CA SER A 578 -11.87 -6.00 -3.30
C SER A 578 -11.79 -4.66 -4.01
N GLY A 579 -12.36 -3.59 -3.43
CA GLY A 579 -12.34 -2.21 -3.94
C GLY A 579 -10.94 -1.67 -4.14
N HIS A 580 -9.95 -2.21 -3.41
CA HIS A 580 -8.54 -1.88 -3.58
C HIS A 580 -8.00 -2.10 -5.00
N ASN A 581 -8.59 -3.04 -5.76
CA ASN A 581 -8.20 -3.32 -7.14
C ASN A 581 -9.14 -2.68 -8.17
N ASP A 582 -10.20 -1.99 -7.73
CA ASP A 582 -11.23 -1.46 -8.63
C ASP A 582 -10.81 -0.16 -9.31
N TYR A 583 -9.88 0.60 -8.72
CA TYR A 583 -9.40 1.87 -9.28
C TYR A 583 -8.93 1.74 -10.73
N TRP A 584 -8.31 0.61 -11.09
CA TRP A 584 -7.77 0.35 -12.43
C TRP A 584 -8.81 0.42 -13.57
N VAL A 585 -10.10 0.34 -13.23
CA VAL A 585 -11.18 0.35 -14.22
C VAL A 585 -12.07 1.58 -14.12
N HIS A 586 -11.82 2.47 -13.15
CA HIS A 586 -12.66 3.63 -12.92
C HIS A 586 -12.16 4.87 -13.63
N HIS A 587 -13.13 5.71 -13.98
CA HIS A 587 -12.92 6.92 -14.74
C HIS A 587 -12.01 7.90 -14.00
N GLU A 588 -12.11 8.00 -12.66
CA GLU A 588 -11.32 8.93 -11.86
C GLU A 588 -9.80 8.73 -12.06
N LEU A 589 -9.34 7.47 -12.07
CA LEU A 589 -7.94 7.14 -12.35
C LEU A 589 -7.55 7.50 -13.78
N VAL A 590 -8.37 7.06 -14.74
CA VAL A 590 -8.01 7.17 -16.15
C VAL A 590 -8.08 8.63 -16.62
N ASP A 591 -9.06 9.40 -16.18
CA ASP A 591 -9.24 10.81 -16.54
C ASP A 591 -8.15 11.68 -15.92
N THR A 592 -7.78 11.40 -14.66
CA THR A 592 -6.63 12.05 -14.01
C THR A 592 -5.35 11.81 -14.79
N LEU A 593 -5.07 10.55 -15.14
CA LEU A 593 -3.87 10.18 -15.88
C LEU A 593 -3.87 10.75 -17.30
N TYR A 594 -5.01 10.64 -18.01
CA TYR A 594 -5.16 11.13 -19.37
C TYR A 594 -4.98 12.65 -19.42
N GLY A 595 -5.58 13.41 -18.49
CA GLY A 595 -5.41 14.85 -18.36
C GLY A 595 -3.95 15.28 -18.20
N ALA A 596 -3.20 14.57 -17.35
CA ALA A 596 -1.77 14.82 -17.16
C ALA A 596 -0.98 14.62 -18.48
N VAL A 597 -1.30 13.55 -19.22
CA VAL A 597 -0.63 13.18 -20.47
C VAL A 597 -0.89 14.20 -21.59
N ILE A 598 -2.15 14.64 -21.76
CA ILE A 598 -2.53 15.61 -22.81
C ILE A 598 -2.16 17.05 -22.46
N GLY A 599 -1.93 17.34 -21.17
CA GLY A 599 -1.63 18.68 -20.68
C GLY A 599 -2.83 19.54 -20.32
N GLU A 600 -3.98 18.91 -20.04
CA GLU A 600 -5.21 19.55 -19.56
C GLU A 600 -5.55 18.98 -18.18
N TYR A 601 -4.68 19.12 -17.18
CA TYR A 601 -5.02 18.68 -15.82
C TYR A 601 -5.54 19.86 -14.97
N PRO A 602 -6.69 19.74 -14.28
CA PRO A 602 -7.58 18.58 -14.23
C PRO A 602 -8.40 18.40 -15.52
N TYR A 603 -8.42 17.18 -16.05
CA TYR A 603 -9.30 16.79 -17.15
C TYR A 603 -10.53 16.15 -16.55
N ARG A 604 -11.70 16.70 -16.83
CA ARG A 604 -12.98 16.07 -16.49
C ARG A 604 -13.71 15.75 -17.78
N CYS A 605 -13.82 14.46 -18.07
CA CYS A 605 -14.74 14.01 -19.10
C CYS A 605 -16.17 14.49 -18.73
N PRO A 606 -16.96 15.04 -19.68
CA PRO A 606 -18.31 15.49 -19.38
C PRO A 606 -19.17 14.34 -18.84
N HIS A 607 -19.79 14.52 -17.66
CA HIS A 607 -20.44 13.46 -16.89
C HIS A 607 -21.51 12.64 -17.65
N SER A 608 -22.21 13.25 -18.62
CA SER A 608 -23.20 12.58 -19.47
C SER A 608 -22.59 11.64 -20.51
N GLU A 609 -21.32 11.85 -20.86
CA GLU A 609 -20.60 11.22 -21.96
C GLU A 609 -19.68 10.08 -21.44
N CYS A 610 -19.10 10.22 -20.25
CA CYS A 610 -18.28 9.15 -19.63
C CYS A 610 -19.06 7.86 -19.37
N ALA A 611 -20.39 7.95 -19.37
CA ALA A 611 -21.27 6.81 -19.19
C ALA A 611 -21.11 5.75 -20.28
N ASP A 612 -20.98 6.19 -21.52
CA ASP A 612 -20.82 5.32 -22.68
C ASP A 612 -19.43 4.68 -22.73
N ARG A 613 -18.42 5.37 -22.19
CA ARG A 613 -17.04 4.88 -22.12
C ARG A 613 -16.89 3.65 -21.23
N ALA A 614 -17.48 3.67 -20.03
CA ALA A 614 -17.44 2.53 -19.11
C ALA A 614 -18.22 1.31 -19.66
N ALA A 615 -19.20 1.53 -20.54
CA ALA A 615 -19.92 0.45 -21.21
C ALA A 615 -19.07 -0.28 -22.26
N ARG A 616 -18.20 0.43 -22.99
CA ARG A 616 -17.36 -0.15 -24.06
C ARG A 616 -16.16 -0.94 -23.57
N GLY A 617 -15.53 -0.54 -22.47
CA GLY A 617 -14.44 -1.31 -21.83
C GLY A 617 -14.83 -2.74 -21.39
N ARG A 618 -16.15 -3.04 -21.33
CA ARG A 618 -16.68 -4.38 -21.02
C ARG A 618 -16.66 -5.37 -22.18
N HIS A 619 -16.90 -4.91 -23.41
CA HIS A 619 -16.98 -5.83 -24.56
C HIS A 619 -15.61 -6.39 -24.97
N GLY A 620 -14.52 -5.64 -24.78
CA GLY A 620 -13.15 -6.13 -25.01
C GLY A 620 -12.60 -7.09 -23.95
N ARG A 621 -13.33 -7.32 -22.85
CA ARG A 621 -12.85 -8.06 -21.65
C ARG A 621 -13.58 -9.36 -21.35
N GLN A 622 -14.49 -9.83 -22.21
CA GLN A 622 -15.14 -11.14 -22.03
C GLN A 622 -14.16 -12.34 -22.04
N GLY A 623 -12.85 -12.14 -22.30
CA GLY A 623 -11.84 -13.19 -22.33
C GLY A 623 -10.91 -13.33 -21.11
N LEU A 624 -10.90 -12.45 -20.11
CA LEU A 624 -9.80 -12.40 -19.12
C LEU A 624 -10.18 -12.35 -17.64
N VAL A 625 -11.47 -12.39 -17.28
CA VAL A 625 -11.91 -12.49 -15.88
C VAL A 625 -12.56 -13.86 -15.61
N ALA A 626 -11.79 -14.90 -15.89
CA ALA A 626 -11.96 -16.18 -15.21
C ALA A 626 -10.68 -16.41 -14.40
N PRO A 627 -10.73 -16.57 -13.07
CA PRO A 627 -9.63 -17.28 -12.42
C PRO A 627 -9.61 -18.66 -13.06
N ALA A 628 -8.48 -19.01 -13.68
CA ALA A 628 -8.19 -20.40 -14.01
C ALA A 628 -8.03 -21.17 -12.68
N GLY A 629 -9.16 -21.47 -12.07
CA GLY A 629 -9.30 -22.47 -11.04
C GLY A 629 -9.53 -23.81 -11.73
N GLY A 630 -8.58 -24.71 -11.54
CA GLY A 630 -8.81 -26.14 -11.69
C GLY A 630 -7.54 -26.90 -12.09
N PRO A 631 -7.29 -28.09 -11.52
CA PRO A 631 -7.59 -28.59 -10.17
C PRO A 631 -6.56 -28.18 -9.12
#